data_AF-A0A9X7IQ42-F1
#
_entry.id   AF-A0A9X7IQ42-F1
#
_cell.length_a   1.000
_cell.length_b   1.000
_cell.length_c   1.000
_cell.angle_alpha   90.00
_cell.angle_beta   90.00
_cell.angle_gamma   90.00
#
_symmetry.space_group_name_H-M   'P 1'
#
loop_
_entity.id
_entity.type
_entity.pdbx_description
1 polymer ?
#
loop_
_entity_poly.entity_id
_entity_poly.type
_entity_poly.pdbx_seq_one_letter_code
_entity_poly.pdbx_strand_id
1 'polypeptide(L)'
;MGNRQQSASNGTGFAILVFIALLWLLRWLILAGVVVALVVVVTRRLMRSYAAHRTAERNRLCEIRQRADVQNAQVLRGDPHGFFGQYPVPDPELIPRWYRAG
;
A
#
# COMPACT_ATOMS: atom_id res chain seq x y z
N MET A 1 27.63 29.84 -71.74
CA MET A 1 28.06 29.08 -70.54
C MET A 1 27.46 29.75 -69.32
N GLY A 2 26.50 29.12 -68.66
CA GLY A 2 25.96 29.71 -67.44
C GLY A 2 24.66 29.05 -67.02
N ASN A 3 24.76 28.06 -66.12
CA ASN A 3 23.79 27.96 -65.03
C ASN A 3 24.31 26.99 -63.96
N ARG A 4 24.82 27.54 -62.86
CA ARG A 4 25.10 26.82 -61.62
C ARG A 4 24.57 27.65 -60.46
N GLN A 5 23.26 27.66 -60.26
CA GLN A 5 22.64 28.25 -59.05
C GLN A 5 21.50 27.42 -58.45
N GLN A 6 21.33 26.14 -58.83
CA GLN A 6 20.28 25.28 -58.26
C GLN A 6 20.66 24.53 -56.97
N SER A 7 21.91 24.62 -56.50
CA SER A 7 22.37 23.79 -55.36
C SER A 7 22.04 24.38 -53.98
N ALA A 8 21.89 25.71 -53.87
CA ALA A 8 21.72 26.36 -52.56
C ALA A 8 20.29 26.25 -51.99
N SER A 9 19.25 26.22 -52.83
CA SER A 9 17.84 26.22 -52.40
C SER A 9 17.40 24.91 -51.74
N ASN A 10 17.95 23.78 -52.19
CA ASN A 10 17.53 22.45 -51.72
C ASN A 10 18.00 22.17 -50.30
N GLY A 11 19.20 22.65 -49.92
CA GLY A 11 19.74 22.47 -48.57
C GLY A 11 18.96 23.26 -47.52
N THR A 12 18.57 24.50 -47.84
CA THR A 12 17.79 25.35 -46.92
C THR A 12 16.37 24.81 -46.71
N GLY A 13 15.70 24.34 -47.77
CA GLY A 13 14.38 23.72 -47.65
C GLY A 13 14.39 22.45 -46.80
N PHE A 14 15.40 21.61 -46.97
CA PHE A 14 15.58 20.40 -46.15
C PHE A 14 15.82 20.74 -44.67
N ALA A 15 16.66 21.73 -44.37
CA ALA A 15 16.91 22.18 -43.01
C ALA A 15 15.64 22.67 -42.30
N ILE A 16 14.76 23.40 -43.02
CA ILE A 16 13.48 23.88 -42.48
C ILE A 16 12.55 22.70 -42.17
N LEU A 17 12.45 21.71 -43.06
CA LEU A 17 11.62 20.52 -42.82
C LEU A 17 12.11 19.71 -41.62
N VAL A 18 13.42 19.51 -41.49
CA VAL A 18 14.02 18.84 -40.32
C VAL A 18 13.72 19.63 -39.04
N PHE A 19 13.83 20.96 -39.08
CA PHE A 19 13.54 21.81 -37.93
C PHE A 19 12.07 21.70 -37.48
N ILE A 20 11.12 21.72 -38.43
CA ILE A 20 9.69 21.54 -38.14
C ILE A 20 9.43 20.14 -37.54
N ALA A 21 10.02 19.10 -38.12
CA ALA A 21 9.90 17.74 -37.59
C ALA A 21 10.47 17.64 -36.16
N LEU A 22 11.57 18.32 -35.88
CA LEU A 22 12.18 18.38 -34.55
C LEU A 22 11.25 19.07 -33.54
N LEU A 23 10.65 20.20 -33.91
CA LEU A 23 9.69 20.92 -33.06
C LEU A 23 8.44 20.09 -32.81
N TRP A 24 7.97 19.37 -33.83
CA TRP A 24 6.85 18.45 -33.68
C TRP A 24 7.18 17.33 -32.69
N LEU A 25 8.35 16.72 -32.80
CA LEU A 25 8.82 15.71 -31.84
C LEU A 25 8.96 16.30 -30.42
N LEU A 26 9.50 17.52 -30.30
CA LEU A 26 9.70 18.20 -29.03
C LEU A 26 8.35 18.43 -28.31
N ARG A 27 7.29 18.77 -29.04
CA ARG A 27 5.93 18.86 -28.48
C ARG A 27 5.50 17.54 -27.82
N TRP A 28 5.74 16.41 -28.47
CA TRP A 28 5.40 15.10 -27.91
C TRP A 28 6.26 14.73 -26.71
N LEU A 29 7.54 15.07 -26.72
CA LEU A 29 8.43 14.88 -25.57
C LEU A 29 8.00 15.69 -24.36
N ILE A 30 7.64 16.98 -24.56
CA ILE A 30 7.13 17.82 -23.48
C ILE A 30 5.82 17.24 -22.94
N LEU A 31 4.89 16.85 -23.82
CA LEU A 31 3.63 16.25 -23.41
C LEU A 31 3.85 14.97 -22.60
N ALA A 32 4.74 14.08 -23.06
CA ALA A 32 5.09 12.85 -22.35
C ALA A 32 5.69 13.16 -20.97
N GLY A 33 6.59 14.14 -20.88
CA GLY A 33 7.16 14.60 -19.61
C GLY A 33 6.09 15.10 -18.63
N VAL A 34 5.13 15.90 -19.11
CA VAL A 34 4.00 16.38 -18.31
C VAL A 34 3.13 15.23 -17.82
N VAL A 35 2.80 14.26 -18.69
CA VAL A 35 2.00 13.09 -18.32
C VAL A 35 2.71 12.26 -17.24
N VAL A 36 4.01 11.98 -17.41
CA VAL A 36 4.81 11.25 -16.42
C VAL A 36 4.86 12.00 -15.10
N ALA A 37 5.10 13.31 -15.11
CA ALA A 37 5.11 14.14 -13.91
C ALA A 37 3.75 14.08 -13.19
N LEU A 38 2.65 14.17 -13.93
CA LEU A 38 1.29 14.10 -13.39
C LEU A 38 1.02 12.74 -12.75
N VAL A 39 1.38 11.64 -13.43
CA VAL A 39 1.27 10.28 -12.88
C VAL A 39 2.06 10.14 -11.58
N VAL A 40 3.30 10.64 -11.54
CA VAL A 40 4.14 10.58 -10.32
C VAL A 40 3.50 11.38 -9.18
N VAL A 41 2.99 12.58 -9.44
CA VAL A 41 2.34 13.42 -8.42
C VAL A 41 1.09 12.75 -7.88
N VAL A 42 0.22 12.24 -8.75
CA VAL A 42 -1.01 11.54 -8.38
C VAL A 42 -0.69 10.28 -7.58
N THR A 43 0.27 9.48 -8.05
CA THR A 43 0.68 8.24 -7.37
C THR A 43 1.25 8.53 -5.98
N ARG A 44 2.09 9.57 -5.84
CA ARG A 44 2.60 10.01 -4.53
C ARG A 44 1.49 10.46 -3.60
N ARG A 45 0.48 11.18 -4.10
CA ARG A 45 -0.67 11.61 -3.29
C ARG A 45 -1.51 10.41 -2.83
N LEU A 46 -1.80 9.48 -3.73
CA LEU A 46 -2.51 8.24 -3.42
C LEU A 46 -1.75 7.38 -2.42
N MET A 47 -0.43 7.22 -2.58
CA MET A 47 0.38 6.48 -1.62
C MET A 47 0.37 7.13 -0.23
N ARG A 48 0.37 8.47 -0.14
CA ARG A 48 0.29 9.17 1.14
C ARG A 48 -1.04 8.94 1.85
N SER A 49 -2.17 9.01 1.13
CA SER A 49 -3.47 8.73 1.73
C SER A 49 -3.57 7.25 2.13
N TYR A 50 -3.10 6.34 1.28
CA TYR A 50 -3.12 4.91 1.57
C TYR A 50 -2.19 4.52 2.74
N ALA A 51 -1.02 5.17 2.84
CA ALA A 51 -0.10 4.97 3.95
C ALA A 51 -0.74 5.35 5.29
N ALA A 52 -1.50 6.45 5.35
CA ALA A 52 -2.19 6.88 6.57
C ALA A 52 -3.24 5.85 7.04
N HIS A 53 -4.00 5.25 6.10
CA HIS A 53 -4.92 4.17 6.43
C HIS A 53 -4.17 2.91 6.88
N ARG A 54 -3.11 2.55 6.17
CA ARG A 54 -2.32 1.35 6.48
C ARG A 54 -1.58 1.45 7.82
N THR A 55 -1.16 2.65 8.24
CA THR A 55 -0.58 2.86 9.56
C THR A 55 -1.61 2.70 10.67
N ALA A 56 -2.84 3.18 10.48
CA ALA A 56 -3.92 2.97 11.45
C ALA A 56 -4.26 1.49 11.62
N GLU A 57 -4.38 0.74 10.52
CA GLU A 57 -4.64 -0.71 10.55
C GLU A 57 -3.52 -1.47 11.28
N ARG A 58 -2.26 -1.13 11.00
CA ARG A 58 -1.09 -1.74 11.65
C ARG A 58 -1.05 -1.46 13.14
N ASN A 59 -1.39 -0.24 13.57
CA ASN A 59 -1.42 0.11 14.99
C ASN A 59 -2.48 -0.72 15.72
N ARG A 60 -3.68 -0.85 15.13
CA ARG A 60 -4.76 -1.69 15.68
C ARG A 60 -4.32 -3.15 15.84
N LEU A 61 -3.68 -3.73 14.82
CA LEU A 61 -3.18 -5.11 14.88
C LEU A 61 -2.06 -5.27 15.92
N CYS A 62 -1.19 -4.26 16.06
CA CYS A 62 -0.11 -4.26 17.06
C CYS A 62 -0.67 -4.30 18.49
N GLU A 63 -1.71 -3.52 18.78
CA GLU A 63 -2.37 -3.54 20.09
C GLU A 63 -2.99 -4.91 20.41
N ILE A 64 -3.67 -5.54 19.43
CA ILE A 64 -4.25 -6.88 19.62
C ILE A 64 -3.15 -7.89 19.91
N ARG A 65 -2.06 -7.85 19.13
CA ARG A 65 -0.91 -8.73 19.33
C ARG A 65 -0.29 -8.55 20.70
N GLN A 66 -0.10 -7.31 21.14
CA GLN A 66 0.45 -7.01 22.47
C GLN A 66 -0.42 -7.59 23.59
N ARG A 67 -1.74 -7.45 23.49
CA ARG A 67 -2.67 -8.03 24.49
C ARG A 67 -2.64 -9.56 24.46
N ALA A 68 -2.60 -10.15 23.27
CA ALA A 68 -2.49 -11.59 23.10
C ALA A 68 -1.18 -12.13 23.68
N ASP A 69 -0.06 -11.43 23.47
CA ASP A 69 1.25 -11.81 24.03
C ASP A 69 1.25 -11.76 25.56
N VAL A 70 0.60 -10.76 26.16
CA VAL A 70 0.44 -10.68 27.62
C VAL A 70 -0.40 -11.83 28.16
N GLN A 71 -1.54 -12.14 27.54
CA GLN A 71 -2.41 -13.25 27.96
C GLN A 71 -1.73 -14.61 27.75
N ASN A 72 -1.06 -14.79 26.62
CA ASN A 72 -0.30 -16.00 26.34
C ASN A 72 0.84 -16.18 27.35
N ALA A 73 1.54 -15.10 27.71
CA ALA A 73 2.56 -15.14 28.76
C ALA A 73 1.97 -15.49 30.12
N GLN A 74 0.74 -15.06 30.44
CA GLN A 74 0.04 -15.46 31.67
C GLN A 74 -0.32 -16.95 31.67
N VAL A 75 -0.83 -17.48 30.55
CA VAL A 75 -1.11 -18.91 30.38
C VAL A 75 0.17 -19.74 30.53
N LEU A 76 1.25 -19.35 29.85
CA LEU A 76 2.52 -20.05 29.85
C LEU A 76 3.27 -19.98 31.19
N ARG A 77 3.11 -18.87 31.92
CA ARG A 77 3.70 -18.73 33.26
C ARG A 77 3.05 -19.70 34.26
N GLY A 78 1.85 -20.18 33.95
CA GLY A 78 1.07 -21.07 34.80
C GLY A 78 0.59 -20.35 36.06
N ASP A 79 -0.63 -20.65 36.48
CA ASP A 79 -1.07 -20.31 37.83
C ASP A 79 -0.72 -21.50 38.75
N PRO A 80 0.03 -21.31 39.85
CA PRO A 80 0.22 -22.37 40.85
C PRO A 80 -1.09 -22.91 41.43
N HIS A 81 -2.22 -22.19 41.27
CA HIS A 81 -3.55 -22.63 41.70
C HIS A 81 -4.43 -23.26 40.60
N GLY A 82 -3.93 -23.37 39.36
CA GLY A 82 -4.66 -23.95 38.22
C GLY A 82 -5.62 -22.97 37.54
N PHE A 83 -5.74 -23.09 36.20
CA PHE A 83 -6.55 -22.20 35.34
C PHE A 83 -8.03 -22.14 35.69
N PHE A 84 -8.52 -23.20 36.33
CA PHE A 84 -9.78 -23.25 37.05
C PHE A 84 -9.35 -23.42 38.49
N GLY A 85 -9.54 -22.39 39.33
CA GLY A 85 -9.35 -22.56 40.77
C GLY A 85 -10.14 -23.77 41.28
N GLN A 86 -9.91 -24.20 42.52
CA GLN A 86 -10.80 -25.14 43.18
C GLN A 86 -12.20 -24.51 43.25
N TYR A 87 -13.01 -24.73 42.22
CA TYR A 87 -14.41 -24.39 42.24
C TYR A 87 -15.03 -25.28 43.31
N PRO A 88 -15.71 -24.70 44.31
CA PRO A 88 -16.47 -25.52 45.24
C PRO A 88 -17.42 -26.38 44.40
N VAL A 89 -17.49 -27.67 44.76
CA VAL A 89 -18.47 -28.58 44.16
C VAL A 89 -19.84 -27.88 44.27
N PRO A 90 -20.60 -27.74 43.17
CA PRO A 90 -21.90 -27.10 43.21
C PRO A 90 -22.74 -27.70 44.33
N ASP A 91 -23.42 -26.84 45.10
CA ASP A 91 -24.29 -27.28 46.18
C ASP A 91 -25.23 -28.39 45.64
N PRO A 92 -25.29 -29.57 46.27
CA PRO A 92 -26.13 -30.67 45.79
C PRO A 92 -27.62 -30.31 45.64
N GLU A 93 -28.08 -29.21 46.25
CA GLU A 93 -29.42 -28.65 46.02
C GLU A 93 -29.58 -27.96 44.67
N LEU A 94 -28.50 -27.44 44.09
CA LEU A 94 -28.46 -26.80 42.76
C LEU A 94 -28.19 -27.80 41.63
N ILE A 95 -27.82 -29.05 41.95
CA ILE A 95 -27.61 -30.12 40.97
C ILE A 95 -28.99 -30.65 40.51
N PRO A 96 -29.34 -30.53 39.22
CA PRO A 96 -30.62 -31.02 38.72
C PRO A 96 -30.76 -32.53 38.93
N ARG A 97 -31.98 -32.99 39.28
CA ARG A 97 -32.28 -34.40 39.61
C ARG A 97 -31.87 -35.41 38.53
N TRP A 98 -31.78 -34.98 37.27
CA TRP A 98 -31.39 -35.81 36.13
C TRP A 98 -29.87 -36.03 36.01
N TYR A 99 -29.04 -35.35 36.81
CA TYR A 99 -27.58 -35.50 36.83
C TYR A 99 -27.08 -36.47 37.93
N ARG A 100 -27.98 -37.00 38.76
CA ARG A 100 -27.64 -37.92 39.84
C ARG A 100 -27.52 -39.34 39.25
N ALA A 101 -26.29 -39.84 39.09
CA ALA A 101 -26.07 -41.23 38.70
C ALA A 101 -26.63 -42.15 39.81
N GLY A 102 -27.48 -43.10 39.41
CA GLY A 102 -28.07 -44.10 40.29
C GLY A 102 -27.10 -45.20 40.67
#